data_AF-L0D9V0-F1
#
_entry.id   AF-L0D9V0-F1
#
_cell.length_a   1.000
_cell.length_b   1.000
_cell.length_c   1.000
_cell.angle_alpha   90.00
_cell.angle_beta   90.00
_cell.angle_gamma   90.00
#
_symmetry.space_group_name_H-M   'P 1'
#
loop_
_entity.id
_entity.type
_entity.pdbx_description
1 polymer ?
#
loop_
_entity_poly.entity_id
_entity_poly.type
_entity_poly.pdbx_seq_one_letter_code
_entity_poly.pdbx_strand_id
1 'polypeptide(L)'
;MYVPVVLHVRTNVDWGSMTEENFLRQEEFSNSVRSLSDAQKEEFLRAIRLWNRTFGMSYFAYRQGLKEIAELSWTRVRNLDLVLRRPELFPALEGLDPCILMPVDDDDWFHPDAADVLRRSWSPGFDAFHWPDGLYRSVPFQERFDRPAAQVRLVVRRWDSDFTTNGYAITRKGLAAVPGPMRKRVLAFHWAAGKAFHREGVERCFVDQVLSASNKSLASATNLKALVDRPLVLRNVPHLRRRTEVIPPALQWAADYIARTERLNEELCHGLTV
;
A
#
# COMPACT_ATOMS: atom_id res chain seq x y z
N MET A 1 29.23 -7.22 7.16
CA MET A 1 29.00 -5.81 6.80
C MET A 1 27.58 -5.47 7.20
N TYR A 2 27.36 -4.34 7.87
CA TYR A 2 26.02 -3.87 8.20
C TYR A 2 25.40 -3.19 6.97
N VAL A 3 24.12 -3.44 6.70
CA VAL A 3 23.36 -2.73 5.67
C VAL A 3 22.08 -2.15 6.31
N PRO A 4 21.90 -0.82 6.28
CA PRO A 4 20.68 -0.18 6.73
C PRO A 4 19.46 -0.58 5.91
N VAL A 5 18.33 -0.76 6.58
CA VAL A 5 17.02 -0.99 5.97
C VAL A 5 16.13 0.23 6.25
N VAL A 6 15.68 0.86 5.18
CA VAL A 6 14.89 2.09 5.21
C VAL A 6 13.49 1.81 4.67
N LEU A 7 12.47 2.13 5.46
CA LEU A 7 11.10 2.13 5.01
C LEU A 7 10.81 3.44 4.27
N HIS A 8 10.44 3.37 3.00
CA HIS A 8 10.12 4.53 2.17
C HIS A 8 8.61 4.62 1.94
N VAL A 9 7.95 5.56 2.63
CA VAL A 9 6.52 5.81 2.48
C VAL A 9 6.29 6.61 1.20
N ARG A 10 5.69 5.98 0.19
CA ARG A 10 5.56 6.57 -1.16
C ARG A 10 4.60 7.75 -1.19
N THR A 11 3.54 7.67 -0.38
CA THR A 11 2.54 8.72 -0.22
C THR A 11 2.26 8.86 1.26
N ASN A 12 2.60 10.01 1.86
CA ASN A 12 2.34 10.27 3.27
C ASN A 12 1.38 11.46 3.40
N VAL A 13 0.12 11.23 3.07
CA VAL A 13 -0.93 12.25 3.16
C VAL A 13 -1.33 12.42 4.62
N ASP A 14 -1.47 13.65 5.09
CA ASP A 14 -2.16 13.94 6.35
C ASP A 14 -3.67 13.88 6.15
N TRP A 15 -4.23 12.66 6.12
CA TRP A 15 -5.65 12.46 5.84
C TRP A 15 -6.55 13.13 6.89
N GLY A 16 -6.10 13.24 8.14
CA GLY A 16 -6.86 13.87 9.22
C GLY A 16 -7.17 15.36 8.99
N SER A 17 -6.33 16.08 8.25
CA SER A 17 -6.56 17.49 7.89
C SER A 17 -7.15 17.70 6.48
N MET A 18 -7.39 16.62 5.75
CA MET A 18 -7.94 16.69 4.39
C MET A 18 -9.45 16.94 4.38
N THR A 19 -9.88 17.73 3.41
CA THR A 19 -11.26 18.07 3.10
C THR A 19 -11.49 17.92 1.60
N GLU A 20 -12.75 17.96 1.15
CA GLU A 20 -13.06 17.91 -0.28
C GLU A 20 -12.43 19.09 -1.04
N GLU A 21 -12.37 20.25 -0.40
CA GLU A 21 -11.85 21.51 -0.97
C GLU A 21 -10.33 21.47 -1.12
N ASN A 22 -9.62 20.83 -0.18
CA ASN A 22 -8.16 20.80 -0.19
C ASN A 22 -7.57 19.49 -0.74
N PHE A 23 -8.38 18.47 -1.05
CA PHE A 23 -7.93 17.17 -1.54
C PHE A 23 -6.98 17.28 -2.74
N LEU A 24 -7.29 18.16 -3.69
CA LEU A 24 -6.47 18.32 -4.89
C LEU A 24 -5.13 19.03 -4.63
N ARG A 25 -4.96 19.71 -3.49
CA ARG A 25 -3.65 20.30 -3.07
C ARG A 25 -2.59 19.23 -2.86
N GLN A 26 -2.99 17.96 -2.75
CA GLN A 26 -2.06 16.84 -2.78
C GLN A 26 -1.17 16.82 -4.02
N GLU A 27 -1.55 17.44 -5.14
CA GLU A 27 -0.66 17.51 -6.32
C GLU A 27 0.68 18.22 -6.04
N GLU A 28 0.75 19.05 -5.00
CA GLU A 28 1.97 19.71 -4.53
C GLU A 28 3.02 18.69 -4.04
N PHE A 29 2.59 17.56 -3.49
CA PHE A 29 3.48 16.57 -2.84
C PHE A 29 3.25 15.10 -3.24
N SER A 30 2.14 14.77 -3.92
CA SER A 30 1.76 13.43 -4.36
C SER A 30 1.86 13.32 -5.88
N ASN A 31 2.85 12.55 -6.34
CA ASN A 31 3.00 12.26 -7.77
C ASN A 31 1.80 11.51 -8.33
N SER A 32 1.10 10.71 -7.50
CA SER A 32 -0.10 9.97 -7.90
C SER A 32 -1.21 10.93 -8.32
N VAL A 33 -1.49 11.96 -7.50
CA VAL A 33 -2.52 12.97 -7.82
C VAL A 33 -2.08 13.90 -8.95
N ARG A 34 -0.81 14.33 -8.94
CA ARG A 34 -0.24 15.19 -9.99
C ARG A 34 -0.32 14.57 -11.38
N SER A 35 -0.26 13.25 -11.48
CA SER A 35 -0.30 12.53 -12.75
C SER A 35 -1.70 12.32 -13.35
N LEU A 36 -2.76 12.69 -12.61
CA LEU A 36 -4.14 12.56 -13.06
C LEU A 36 -4.54 13.71 -13.98
N SER A 37 -5.38 13.42 -14.97
CA SER A 37 -6.07 14.47 -15.74
C SER A 37 -7.16 15.15 -14.91
N ASP A 38 -7.60 16.35 -15.32
CA ASP A 38 -8.67 17.07 -14.61
C ASP A 38 -9.98 16.27 -14.55
N ALA A 39 -10.30 15.53 -15.62
CA ALA A 39 -11.45 14.63 -15.64
C ALA A 39 -11.34 13.51 -14.59
N GLN A 40 -10.14 12.94 -14.41
CA GLN A 40 -9.88 11.92 -13.37
C GLN A 40 -9.93 12.53 -11.97
N LYS A 41 -9.43 13.76 -11.79
CA LYS A 41 -9.52 14.49 -10.52
C LYS A 41 -10.99 14.73 -10.13
N GLU A 42 -11.83 15.15 -11.07
CA GLU A 42 -13.27 15.35 -10.83
C GLU A 42 -14.00 14.02 -10.58
N GLU A 43 -13.61 12.92 -11.24
CA GLU A 43 -14.11 11.58 -10.94
C GLU A 43 -13.84 11.18 -9.48
N PHE A 44 -12.60 11.39 -8.99
CA PHE A 44 -12.26 11.16 -7.58
C PHE A 44 -13.08 12.01 -6.63
N LEU A 45 -13.21 13.32 -6.89
CA LEU A 45 -14.00 14.21 -6.04
C LEU A 45 -15.48 13.81 -6.00
N ARG A 46 -16.06 13.40 -7.13
CA ARG A 46 -17.44 12.88 -7.16
C ARG A 46 -17.60 11.62 -6.32
N ALA A 47 -16.64 10.69 -6.38
CA ALA A 47 -16.66 9.48 -5.57
C ALA A 47 -16.50 9.79 -4.07
N ILE A 48 -15.62 10.73 -3.69
CA ILE A 48 -15.45 11.19 -2.31
C ILE A 48 -16.73 11.83 -1.79
N ARG A 49 -17.34 12.73 -2.57
CA ARG A 49 -18.62 13.36 -2.24
C ARG A 49 -19.74 12.32 -2.05
N LEU A 50 -19.76 11.30 -2.91
CA LEU A 50 -20.72 10.20 -2.79
C LEU A 50 -20.47 9.40 -1.51
N TRP A 51 -19.22 9.08 -1.19
CA TRP A 51 -18.84 8.45 0.07
C TRP A 51 -19.33 9.25 1.27
N ASN A 52 -19.00 10.55 1.33
CA ASN A 52 -19.30 11.43 2.47
C ASN A 52 -20.81 11.64 2.67
N ARG A 53 -21.63 11.52 1.62
CA ARG A 53 -23.10 11.51 1.73
C ARG A 53 -23.69 10.15 2.09
N THR A 54 -22.93 9.08 1.93
CA THR A 54 -23.41 7.71 2.14
C THR A 54 -23.08 7.22 3.54
N PHE A 55 -21.87 7.44 4.02
CA PHE A 55 -21.37 6.97 5.30
C PHE A 55 -21.39 8.09 6.36
N GLY A 56 -21.54 7.70 7.64
CA GLY A 56 -21.38 8.64 8.76
C GLY A 56 -19.91 9.04 9.03
N MET A 57 -18.96 8.27 8.50
CA MET A 57 -17.53 8.55 8.55
C MET A 57 -17.05 9.09 7.20
N SER A 58 -16.39 10.26 7.21
CA SER A 58 -15.85 10.83 5.98
C SER A 58 -14.77 9.94 5.37
N TYR A 59 -14.57 10.05 4.05
CA TYR A 59 -13.50 9.35 3.33
C TYR A 59 -12.13 9.62 3.96
N PHE A 60 -11.89 10.87 4.36
CA PHE A 60 -10.64 11.31 4.96
C PHE A 60 -10.41 10.70 6.35
N ALA A 61 -11.44 10.68 7.20
CA ALA A 61 -11.36 10.02 8.50
C ALA A 61 -11.11 8.51 8.37
N TYR A 62 -11.75 7.84 7.41
CA TYR A 62 -11.51 6.42 7.16
C TYR A 62 -10.09 6.15 6.63
N ARG A 63 -9.57 6.97 5.68
CA ARG A 63 -8.18 6.87 5.23
C ARG A 63 -7.17 7.13 6.36
N GLN A 64 -7.48 8.07 7.25
CA GLN A 64 -6.66 8.34 8.43
C GLN A 64 -6.61 7.12 9.37
N GLY A 65 -7.74 6.47 9.63
CA GLY A 65 -7.78 5.24 10.43
C GLY A 65 -6.97 4.10 9.81
N LEU A 66 -7.04 3.91 8.48
CA LEU A 66 -6.19 2.93 7.79
C LEU A 66 -4.70 3.26 7.94
N LYS A 67 -4.35 4.54 7.85
CA LYS A 67 -2.98 5.01 8.03
C LYS A 67 -2.43 4.76 9.42
N GLU A 68 -3.22 5.02 10.46
CA GLU A 68 -2.82 4.74 11.85
C GLU A 68 -2.55 3.25 12.09
N ILE A 69 -3.34 2.36 11.45
CA ILE A 69 -3.09 0.91 11.50
C ILE A 69 -1.78 0.54 10.81
N ALA A 70 -1.50 1.12 9.63
CA ALA A 70 -0.24 0.90 8.91
C ALA A 70 0.96 1.43 9.69
N GLU A 71 0.87 2.63 10.26
CA GLU A 71 1.92 3.22 11.09
C GLU A 71 2.22 2.37 12.33
N LEU A 72 1.19 1.81 12.97
CA LEU A 72 1.37 0.83 14.04
C LEU A 72 2.14 -0.40 13.54
N SER A 73 1.84 -0.91 12.34
CA SER A 73 2.61 -2.00 11.75
C SER A 73 4.08 -1.63 11.56
N TRP A 74 4.37 -0.41 11.10
CA TRP A 74 5.73 0.04 10.84
C TRP A 74 6.55 0.22 12.12
N THR A 75 5.93 0.73 13.20
CA THR A 75 6.60 0.88 14.50
C THR A 75 6.95 -0.47 15.15
N ARG A 76 6.32 -1.56 14.70
CA ARG A 76 6.59 -2.92 15.16
C ARG A 76 7.63 -3.67 14.32
N VAL A 77 8.11 -3.08 13.22
CA VAL A 77 9.23 -3.64 12.46
C VAL A 77 10.52 -3.44 13.25
N ARG A 78 11.12 -4.55 13.69
CA ARG A 78 12.37 -4.56 14.45
C ARG A 78 13.54 -4.18 13.55
N ASN A 79 14.53 -3.50 14.14
CA ASN A 79 15.80 -3.17 13.50
C ASN A 79 15.64 -2.43 12.16
N LEU A 80 14.57 -1.64 12.03
CA LEU A 80 14.38 -0.70 10.96
C LEU A 80 15.20 0.56 11.26
N ASP A 81 16.07 0.97 10.33
CA ASP A 81 17.01 2.07 10.56
C ASP A 81 16.36 3.45 10.42
N LEU A 82 15.41 3.57 9.49
CA LEU A 82 14.79 4.84 9.15
C LEU A 82 13.40 4.64 8.54
N VAL A 83 12.48 5.55 8.85
CA VAL A 83 11.20 5.72 8.14
C VAL A 83 11.22 7.04 7.37
N LEU A 84 11.36 6.96 6.06
CA LEU A 84 11.35 8.09 5.15
C LEU A 84 9.92 8.42 4.74
N ARG A 85 9.37 9.51 5.27
CA ARG A 85 7.98 9.92 5.05
C ARG A 85 7.79 11.04 4.04
N ARG A 86 8.89 11.64 3.59
CA ARG A 86 8.92 12.88 2.83
C ARG A 86 9.91 12.71 1.67
N PRO A 87 9.49 12.83 0.41
CA PRO A 87 10.40 12.73 -0.72
C PRO A 87 11.55 13.76 -0.67
N GLU A 88 11.36 14.89 -0.02
CA GLU A 88 12.39 15.93 0.12
C GLU A 88 13.57 15.45 0.96
N LEU A 89 13.37 14.39 1.76
CA LEU A 89 14.41 13.77 2.59
C LEU A 89 15.19 12.68 1.83
N PHE A 90 14.93 12.45 0.54
CA PHE A 90 15.73 11.52 -0.28
C PHE A 90 17.24 11.80 -0.28
N PRO A 91 17.73 13.06 -0.24
CA PRO A 91 19.15 13.34 -0.06
C PRO A 91 19.74 12.76 1.24
N ALA A 92 18.93 12.51 2.28
CA ALA A 92 19.39 11.83 3.49
C ALA A 92 19.84 10.37 3.24
N LEU A 93 19.49 9.78 2.09
CA LEU A 93 19.98 8.47 1.66
C LEU A 93 21.38 8.53 1.04
N GLU A 94 21.92 9.72 0.74
CA GLU A 94 23.24 9.86 0.11
C GLU A 94 24.38 9.35 1.01
N GLY A 95 24.21 9.39 2.33
CA GLY A 95 25.14 8.82 3.31
C GLY A 95 24.89 7.34 3.67
N LEU A 96 23.84 6.72 3.12
CA LEU A 96 23.46 5.33 3.43
C LEU A 96 23.72 4.45 2.21
N ASP A 97 24.99 4.09 1.98
CA ASP A 97 25.41 3.15 0.93
C ASP A 97 26.39 2.10 1.50
N PRO A 98 26.10 0.80 1.40
CA PRO A 98 24.88 0.18 0.84
C PRO A 98 23.65 0.47 1.72
N CYS A 99 22.45 0.52 1.14
CA CYS A 99 21.20 0.40 1.90
C CYS A 99 20.09 -0.28 1.09
N ILE A 100 19.08 -0.79 1.81
CA ILE A 100 17.88 -1.44 1.27
C ILE A 100 16.68 -0.53 1.52
N LEU A 101 15.95 -0.19 0.46
CA LEU A 101 14.76 0.65 0.50
C LEU A 101 13.53 -0.23 0.36
N MET A 102 12.60 -0.18 1.31
CA MET A 102 11.30 -0.88 1.29
C MET A 102 10.18 0.12 0.97
N PRO A 103 9.69 0.20 -0.27
CA PRO A 103 8.60 1.12 -0.59
C PRO A 103 7.27 0.64 -0.04
N VAL A 104 6.47 1.55 0.52
CA VAL A 104 5.17 1.22 1.14
C VAL A 104 4.12 2.28 0.87
N ASP A 105 2.87 1.86 0.72
CA ASP A 105 1.69 2.74 0.79
C ASP A 105 1.25 2.98 2.23
N ASP A 106 0.50 4.05 2.47
CA ASP A 106 0.08 4.42 3.81
C ASP A 106 -1.02 3.54 4.41
N ASP A 107 -1.43 2.45 3.77
CA ASP A 107 -2.38 1.46 4.29
C ASP A 107 -1.82 0.03 4.33
N ASP A 108 -0.52 -0.13 4.07
CA ASP A 108 0.15 -1.42 3.89
C ASP A 108 0.96 -1.85 5.13
N TRP A 109 1.10 -3.16 5.34
CA TRP A 109 1.68 -3.76 6.55
C TRP A 109 2.95 -4.57 6.27
N PHE A 110 3.80 -4.72 7.29
CA PHE A 110 5.01 -5.54 7.25
C PHE A 110 5.11 -6.54 8.39
N HIS A 111 5.79 -7.64 8.10
CA HIS A 111 6.25 -8.61 9.08
C HIS A 111 7.21 -7.92 10.09
N PRO A 112 7.11 -8.19 11.41
CA PRO A 112 7.99 -7.58 12.42
C PRO A 112 9.49 -7.78 12.16
N ASP A 113 9.87 -8.91 11.56
CA ASP A 113 11.26 -9.22 11.19
C ASP A 113 11.66 -8.82 9.76
N ALA A 114 10.85 -8.05 9.03
CA ALA A 114 11.11 -7.78 7.61
C ALA A 114 12.51 -7.21 7.36
N ALA A 115 12.96 -6.25 8.17
CA ALA A 115 14.30 -5.66 8.04
C ALA A 115 15.41 -6.68 8.31
N ASP A 116 15.26 -7.51 9.34
CA ASP A 116 16.25 -8.54 9.67
C ASP A 116 16.36 -9.62 8.60
N VAL A 117 15.23 -10.03 8.01
CA VAL A 117 15.21 -10.99 6.91
C VAL A 117 15.93 -10.40 5.69
N LEU A 118 15.61 -9.16 5.30
CA LEU A 118 16.28 -8.51 4.17
C LEU A 118 17.78 -8.34 4.39
N ARG A 119 18.19 -7.97 5.62
CA ARG A 119 19.59 -7.83 5.98
C ARG A 119 20.34 -9.16 5.91
N ARG A 120 19.73 -10.27 6.33
CA ARG A 120 20.33 -11.62 6.22
C ARG A 120 20.40 -12.12 4.78
N SER A 121 19.43 -11.77 3.95
CA SER A 121 19.38 -12.15 2.53
C SER A 121 20.26 -11.26 1.65
N TRP A 122 20.86 -10.20 2.19
CA TRP A 122 21.59 -9.22 1.39
C TRP A 122 22.96 -9.73 0.92
N SER A 123 23.31 -9.32 -0.30
CA SER A 123 24.63 -9.47 -0.91
C SER A 123 24.94 -8.21 -1.73
N PRO A 124 26.21 -7.79 -1.85
CA PRO A 124 26.62 -6.67 -2.71
C PRO A 124 26.19 -6.81 -4.19
N GLY A 125 25.93 -8.04 -4.63
CA GLY A 125 25.46 -8.34 -5.98
C GLY A 125 24.03 -7.86 -6.26
N PHE A 126 23.16 -7.77 -5.26
CA PHE A 126 21.72 -7.59 -5.49
C PHE A 126 21.32 -6.13 -5.75
N ASP A 127 20.49 -5.95 -6.78
CA ASP A 127 19.84 -4.69 -7.15
C ASP A 127 18.46 -4.54 -6.48
N ALA A 128 17.77 -5.66 -6.26
CA ALA A 128 16.45 -5.68 -5.65
C ALA A 128 16.16 -7.01 -4.92
N PHE A 129 15.17 -6.96 -4.04
CA PHE A 129 14.57 -8.10 -3.37
C PHE A 129 13.10 -8.19 -3.77
N HIS A 130 12.59 -9.41 -3.86
CA HIS A 130 11.16 -9.65 -4.00
C HIS A 130 10.76 -10.86 -3.17
N TRP A 131 9.49 -10.89 -2.75
CA TRP A 131 8.95 -11.95 -1.91
C TRP A 131 7.46 -12.13 -2.14
N PRO A 132 6.90 -13.29 -1.73
CA PRO A 132 5.46 -13.47 -1.76
C PRO A 132 4.76 -12.49 -0.84
N ASP A 133 3.73 -11.77 -1.29
CA ASP A 133 3.01 -10.81 -0.44
C ASP A 133 1.59 -11.27 -0.10
N GLY A 134 1.09 -10.84 1.05
CA GLY A 134 -0.30 -11.01 1.44
C GLY A 134 -1.19 -9.96 0.79
N LEU A 135 -2.26 -10.36 0.12
CA LEU A 135 -3.26 -9.43 -0.37
C LEU A 135 -4.51 -9.51 0.51
N TYR A 136 -4.70 -8.52 1.39
CA TYR A 136 -5.89 -8.37 2.22
C TYR A 136 -6.93 -7.51 1.49
N ARG A 137 -8.15 -8.03 1.29
CA ARG A 137 -9.24 -7.29 0.63
C ARG A 137 -10.44 -7.17 1.56
N SER A 138 -10.92 -5.97 1.86
CA SER A 138 -12.18 -5.79 2.61
C SER A 138 -13.43 -5.76 1.71
N VAL A 139 -13.23 -5.65 0.39
CA VAL A 139 -14.32 -5.66 -0.61
C VAL A 139 -13.92 -6.45 -1.86
N PRO A 140 -14.90 -7.02 -2.61
CA PRO A 140 -14.64 -7.70 -3.87
C PRO A 140 -13.98 -6.79 -4.90
N PHE A 141 -13.13 -7.35 -5.76
CA PHE A 141 -12.56 -6.63 -6.90
C PHE A 141 -13.60 -6.48 -8.01
N GLN A 142 -13.85 -5.25 -8.47
CA GLN A 142 -14.99 -4.91 -9.34
C GLN A 142 -14.87 -5.36 -10.80
N GLU A 143 -13.74 -5.92 -11.25
CA GLU A 143 -13.61 -6.30 -12.67
C GLU A 143 -14.53 -7.45 -13.09
N ARG A 144 -15.13 -8.22 -12.16
CA ARG A 144 -16.10 -9.30 -12.47
C ARG A 144 -17.15 -9.47 -11.37
N PHE A 145 -18.25 -8.73 -11.47
CA PHE A 145 -19.45 -8.85 -10.61
C PHE A 145 -20.16 -10.22 -10.71
N ASP A 146 -19.74 -11.03 -11.67
CA ASP A 146 -20.25 -12.33 -12.10
C ASP A 146 -19.51 -13.52 -11.46
N ARG A 147 -18.46 -13.27 -10.68
CA ARG A 147 -17.90 -14.29 -9.78
C ARG A 147 -18.55 -14.14 -8.41
N PRO A 148 -19.11 -15.21 -7.81
CA PRO A 148 -19.70 -15.13 -6.47
C PRO A 148 -18.67 -14.49 -5.55
N ALA A 149 -19.05 -13.37 -4.93
CA ALA A 149 -18.18 -12.45 -4.19
C ALA A 149 -17.04 -13.21 -3.51
N ALA A 150 -15.88 -13.24 -4.17
CA ALA A 150 -14.77 -14.11 -3.80
C ALA A 150 -14.05 -13.47 -2.61
N GLN A 151 -14.72 -13.54 -1.46
CA GLN A 151 -14.37 -13.31 -0.07
C GLN A 151 -13.40 -12.17 0.27
N VAL A 152 -13.60 -11.63 1.46
CA VAL A 152 -12.57 -10.88 2.18
C VAL A 152 -11.42 -11.87 2.42
N ARG A 153 -10.39 -11.84 1.58
CA ARG A 153 -9.31 -12.85 1.54
C ARG A 153 -7.99 -12.21 1.92
N LEU A 154 -7.16 -12.98 2.61
CA LEU A 154 -5.72 -12.81 2.62
C LEU A 154 -5.11 -13.88 1.71
N VAL A 155 -4.59 -13.50 0.53
CA VAL A 155 -3.97 -14.43 -0.42
C VAL A 155 -2.48 -14.17 -0.49
N VAL A 156 -1.67 -15.22 -0.32
CA VAL A 156 -0.22 -15.14 -0.56
C VAL A 156 0.05 -15.30 -2.05
N ARG A 157 0.62 -14.26 -2.68
CA ARG A 157 0.98 -14.28 -4.11
C ARG A 157 2.46 -14.62 -4.26
N ARG A 158 2.81 -15.81 -4.78
CA ARG A 158 4.21 -16.30 -4.83
C ARG A 158 5.03 -15.88 -6.06
N TRP A 159 4.39 -15.68 -7.21
CA TRP A 159 5.11 -15.48 -8.50
C TRP A 159 4.55 -14.34 -9.37
N ASP A 160 3.33 -13.89 -9.09
CA ASP A 160 2.63 -12.87 -9.89
C ASP A 160 2.69 -11.46 -9.27
N SER A 161 3.32 -11.30 -8.10
CA SER A 161 3.31 -10.05 -7.33
C SER A 161 4.54 -9.18 -7.51
N ASP A 162 5.57 -9.65 -8.23
CA ASP A 162 6.86 -8.99 -8.40
C ASP A 162 6.67 -7.49 -8.69
N PHE A 163 6.97 -6.66 -7.68
CA PHE A 163 6.90 -5.20 -7.75
C PHE A 163 5.52 -4.59 -8.05
N THR A 164 4.41 -5.31 -7.83
CA THR A 164 3.04 -4.80 -8.07
C THR A 164 2.44 -4.05 -6.88
N THR A 165 2.92 -4.36 -5.68
CA THR A 165 2.49 -3.83 -4.37
C THR A 165 3.72 -3.66 -3.48
N ASN A 166 3.61 -3.78 -2.15
CA ASN A 166 4.73 -3.73 -1.20
C ASN A 166 5.59 -5.01 -1.11
N GLY A 167 5.44 -5.96 -2.05
CA GLY A 167 6.17 -7.25 -2.09
C GLY A 167 7.63 -7.20 -2.53
N TYR A 168 8.33 -6.07 -2.31
CA TYR A 168 9.70 -5.88 -2.80
C TYR A 168 10.50 -4.83 -2.02
N ALA A 169 11.81 -4.89 -2.18
CA ALA A 169 12.74 -3.85 -1.75
C ALA A 169 13.78 -3.57 -2.86
N ILE A 170 14.39 -2.39 -2.83
CA ILE A 170 15.37 -1.94 -3.83
C ILE A 170 16.67 -1.58 -3.11
N THR A 171 17.82 -2.01 -3.62
CA THR A 171 19.11 -1.54 -3.08
C THR A 171 19.49 -0.19 -3.68
N ARG A 172 20.35 0.58 -2.99
CA ARG A 172 20.93 1.81 -3.58
C ARG A 172 21.62 1.57 -4.91
N LYS A 173 22.35 0.46 -5.03
CA LYS A 173 22.93 -0.02 -6.29
C LYS A 173 21.87 -0.17 -7.38
N GLY A 174 20.79 -0.91 -7.10
CA GLY A 174 19.71 -1.11 -8.06
C GLY A 174 19.03 0.19 -8.46
N LEU A 175 18.78 1.09 -7.52
CA LEU A 175 18.22 2.42 -7.81
C LEU A 175 19.19 3.28 -8.64
N ALA A 176 20.50 3.19 -8.41
CA ALA A 176 21.52 3.91 -9.18
C ALA A 176 21.60 3.41 -10.64
N ALA A 177 21.35 2.12 -10.87
CA ALA A 177 21.28 1.53 -12.21
C ALA A 177 20.05 1.99 -13.02
N VAL A 178 18.99 2.49 -12.36
CA VAL A 178 17.83 3.06 -13.03
C VAL A 178 18.17 4.41 -13.68
N PRO A 179 17.75 4.69 -14.93
CA PRO A 179 17.96 5.99 -15.57
C PRO A 179 17.43 7.16 -14.73
N GLY A 180 18.18 8.26 -14.66
CA GLY A 180 17.91 9.40 -13.77
C GLY A 180 16.43 9.86 -13.71
N PRO A 181 15.77 10.15 -14.86
CA PRO A 181 14.37 10.56 -14.88
C PRO A 181 13.39 9.50 -14.33
N MET A 182 13.76 8.23 -14.39
CA MET A 182 12.93 7.09 -13.94
C MET A 182 13.08 6.79 -12.45
N ARG A 183 14.19 7.18 -11.81
CA ARG A 183 14.44 6.93 -10.37
C ARG A 183 13.31 7.43 -9.48
N LYS A 184 12.87 8.68 -9.71
CA LYS A 184 11.73 9.27 -8.98
C LYS A 184 10.44 8.49 -9.19
N ARG A 185 10.21 7.97 -10.40
CA ARG A 185 9.00 7.18 -10.72
C ARG A 185 9.03 5.81 -10.05
N VAL A 186 10.17 5.14 -10.03
CA VAL A 186 10.37 3.85 -9.33
C VAL A 186 10.04 3.96 -7.84
N LEU A 187 10.43 5.08 -7.21
CA LEU A 187 10.14 5.35 -5.81
C LEU A 187 8.69 5.78 -5.55
N ALA A 188 8.02 6.36 -6.55
CA ALA A 188 6.64 6.82 -6.43
C ALA A 188 5.61 5.74 -6.79
N PHE A 189 5.93 4.83 -7.72
CA PHE A 189 4.98 3.91 -8.34
C PHE A 189 5.51 2.47 -8.40
N HIS A 190 4.78 1.53 -7.79
CA HIS A 190 5.07 0.09 -7.88
C HIS A 190 5.21 -0.39 -9.33
N TRP A 191 4.28 -0.04 -10.22
CA TRP A 191 4.36 -0.42 -11.64
C TRP A 191 5.67 0.05 -12.32
N ALA A 192 6.22 1.20 -11.89
CA ALA A 192 7.48 1.70 -12.43
C ALA A 192 8.67 0.91 -11.92
N ALA A 193 8.63 0.47 -10.65
CA ALA A 193 9.61 -0.47 -10.11
C ALA A 193 9.60 -1.79 -10.87
N GLY A 194 8.42 -2.39 -11.12
CA GLY A 194 8.32 -3.61 -11.92
C GLY A 194 8.91 -3.45 -13.33
N LYS A 195 8.61 -2.35 -14.02
CA LYS A 195 9.22 -2.05 -15.34
C LYS A 195 10.74 -1.85 -15.28
N ALA A 196 11.29 -1.42 -14.15
CA ALA A 196 12.72 -1.18 -14.00
C ALA A 196 13.48 -2.48 -13.67
N PHE A 197 12.94 -3.29 -12.76
CA PHE A 197 13.64 -4.45 -12.20
C PHE A 197 13.31 -5.79 -12.88
N HIS A 198 12.36 -5.84 -13.82
CA HIS A 198 12.15 -7.01 -14.70
C HIS A 198 13.04 -7.04 -15.95
N ARG A 199 13.98 -6.09 -16.08
CA ARG A 199 14.87 -6.01 -17.24
C ARG A 199 16.03 -6.99 -17.10
N GLU A 200 16.58 -7.41 -18.24
CA GLU A 200 17.82 -8.19 -18.26
C GLU A 200 18.97 -7.44 -17.58
N GLY A 201 19.86 -8.19 -16.93
CA GLY A 201 21.02 -7.65 -16.21
C GLY A 201 20.73 -7.08 -14.82
N VAL A 202 19.50 -7.21 -14.31
CA VAL A 202 19.14 -6.87 -12.93
C VAL A 202 19.28 -8.09 -12.03
N GLU A 203 20.15 -8.01 -11.04
CA GLU A 203 20.36 -9.08 -10.06
C GLU A 203 19.30 -8.98 -8.94
N ARG A 204 18.41 -9.99 -8.86
CA ARG A 204 17.31 -10.03 -7.90
C ARG A 204 17.48 -11.16 -6.90
N CYS A 205 17.18 -10.88 -5.63
CA CYS A 205 17.08 -11.87 -4.58
C CYS A 205 15.62 -12.21 -4.31
N PHE A 206 15.25 -13.48 -4.48
CA PHE A 206 13.97 -13.98 -4.00
C PHE A 206 14.07 -14.36 -2.52
N VAL A 207 13.18 -13.82 -1.70
CA VAL A 207 13.05 -14.16 -0.29
C VAL A 207 11.80 -15.02 -0.12
N ASP A 208 11.97 -16.31 0.19
CA ASP A 208 10.87 -17.26 0.37
C ASP A 208 10.17 -17.11 1.73
N GLN A 209 9.69 -15.90 2.01
CA GLN A 209 8.91 -15.58 3.21
C GLN A 209 7.94 -14.44 2.92
N VAL A 210 6.73 -14.51 3.48
CA VAL A 210 5.77 -13.40 3.36
C VAL A 210 6.14 -12.27 4.30
N LEU A 211 6.79 -11.23 3.76
CA LEU A 211 7.26 -10.09 4.56
C LEU A 211 6.31 -8.91 4.59
N SER A 212 5.29 -8.89 3.73
CA SER A 212 4.39 -7.76 3.62
C SER A 212 2.96 -8.20 3.32
N ALA A 213 2.01 -7.32 3.61
CA ALA A 213 0.64 -7.47 3.17
C ALA A 213 0.08 -6.12 2.72
N SER A 214 -0.62 -6.11 1.58
CA SER A 214 -1.32 -4.92 1.10
C SER A 214 -2.78 -4.94 1.47
N ASN A 215 -3.29 -3.79 1.89
CA ASN A 215 -4.70 -3.59 2.20
C ASN A 215 -5.43 -2.98 1.00
N LYS A 216 -6.40 -3.70 0.43
CA LYS A 216 -7.30 -3.19 -0.61
C LYS A 216 -8.67 -2.97 -0.02
N SER A 217 -8.84 -1.77 0.54
CA SER A 217 -10.11 -1.30 1.10
C SER A 217 -11.02 -0.69 0.04
N LEU A 218 -12.29 -0.44 0.40
CA LEU A 218 -13.22 0.33 -0.42
C LEU A 218 -12.69 1.75 -0.72
N ALA A 219 -11.91 2.32 0.20
CA ALA A 219 -11.29 3.63 0.05
C ALA A 219 -9.99 3.63 -0.77
N SER A 220 -9.54 2.47 -1.29
CA SER A 220 -8.40 2.45 -2.20
C SER A 220 -8.76 3.15 -3.53
N ALA A 221 -7.78 3.80 -4.16
CA ALA A 221 -8.01 4.55 -5.38
C ALA A 221 -8.67 3.72 -6.51
N THR A 222 -8.33 2.43 -6.60
CA THR A 222 -8.92 1.52 -7.60
C THR A 222 -10.39 1.23 -7.32
N ASN A 223 -10.77 1.00 -6.06
CA ASN A 223 -12.15 0.68 -5.69
C ASN A 223 -13.04 1.92 -5.61
N LEU A 224 -12.48 3.06 -5.18
CA LEU A 224 -13.19 4.33 -5.04
C LEU A 224 -13.75 4.81 -6.38
N LYS A 225 -13.00 4.69 -7.47
CA LYS A 225 -13.44 5.14 -8.82
C LYS A 225 -14.69 4.45 -9.32
N ALA A 226 -14.92 3.22 -8.89
CA ALA A 226 -16.09 2.46 -9.32
C ALA A 226 -17.29 2.63 -8.37
N LEU A 227 -17.20 3.54 -7.39
CA LEU A 227 -18.35 4.04 -6.64
C LEU A 227 -19.04 5.13 -7.47
N VAL A 228 -19.94 4.73 -8.36
CA VAL A 228 -20.66 5.65 -9.24
C VAL A 228 -22.03 6.06 -8.70
N ASP A 229 -22.63 5.26 -7.81
CA ASP A 229 -23.90 5.58 -7.16
C ASP A 229 -24.01 4.97 -5.74
N ARG A 230 -24.99 5.47 -4.98
CA ARG A 230 -25.23 5.02 -3.60
C ARG A 230 -25.66 3.54 -3.52
N PRO A 231 -26.57 3.03 -4.36
CA PRO A 231 -26.90 1.61 -4.37
C PRO A 231 -25.68 0.68 -4.50
N LEU A 232 -24.72 0.98 -5.37
CA LEU A 232 -23.49 0.20 -5.53
C LEU A 232 -22.58 0.28 -4.30
N VAL A 233 -22.51 1.43 -3.64
CA VAL A 233 -21.81 1.56 -2.35
C VAL A 233 -22.47 0.67 -1.30
N LEU A 234 -23.79 0.73 -1.16
CA LEU A 234 -24.54 -0.05 -0.18
C LEU A 234 -24.46 -1.56 -0.42
N ARG A 235 -24.35 -2.01 -1.68
CA ARG A 235 -24.07 -3.43 -2.02
C ARG A 235 -22.76 -3.96 -1.41
N ASN A 236 -21.81 -3.09 -1.10
CA ASN A 236 -20.55 -3.49 -0.46
C ASN A 236 -20.64 -3.58 1.08
N VAL A 237 -21.67 -3.02 1.71
CA VAL A 237 -21.81 -3.01 3.18
C VAL A 237 -21.83 -4.43 3.78
N PRO A 238 -22.55 -5.42 3.20
CA PRO A 238 -22.45 -6.80 3.69
C PRO A 238 -21.04 -7.39 3.63
N HIS A 239 -20.19 -6.95 2.70
CA HIS A 239 -18.80 -7.39 2.61
C HIS A 239 -17.92 -6.71 3.66
N LEU A 240 -18.12 -5.42 3.88
CA LEU A 240 -17.41 -4.66 4.92
C LEU A 240 -17.69 -5.17 6.34
N ARG A 241 -18.93 -5.64 6.60
CA ARG A 241 -19.35 -6.21 7.90
C ARG A 241 -18.96 -7.68 8.10
N ARG A 242 -18.48 -8.37 7.05
CA ARG A 242 -18.07 -9.78 7.17
C ARG A 242 -16.64 -9.86 7.68
N ARG A 243 -16.40 -10.81 8.58
CA ARG A 243 -15.03 -11.18 8.96
C ARG A 243 -14.28 -11.78 7.77
N THR A 244 -12.99 -11.52 7.76
CA THR A 244 -12.03 -11.99 6.79
C THR A 244 -11.89 -13.51 6.85
N GLU A 245 -12.00 -14.15 5.70
CA GLU A 245 -11.60 -15.54 5.55
C GLU A 245 -10.10 -15.59 5.32
N VAL A 246 -9.37 -16.11 6.31
CA VAL A 246 -7.93 -16.30 6.21
C VAL A 246 -7.66 -17.54 5.36
N ILE A 247 -7.17 -17.34 4.13
CA ILE A 247 -6.75 -18.46 3.28
C ILE A 247 -5.32 -18.84 3.69
N PRO A 248 -5.06 -20.11 4.05
CA PRO A 248 -3.73 -20.55 4.45
C PRO A 248 -2.63 -20.24 3.40
N PRO A 249 -1.40 -19.94 3.86
CA PRO A 249 -0.98 -19.90 5.25
C PRO A 249 -1.48 -18.64 5.96
N ALA A 250 -1.97 -18.80 7.19
CA ALA A 250 -2.40 -17.66 8.00
C ALA A 250 -1.19 -16.78 8.35
N LEU A 251 -1.26 -15.49 8.00
CA LEU A 251 -0.25 -14.52 8.42
C LEU A 251 -0.55 -14.07 9.85
N GLN A 252 -0.12 -14.88 10.83
CA GLN A 252 -0.40 -14.61 12.25
C GLN A 252 0.04 -13.20 12.68
N TRP A 253 1.16 -12.72 12.14
CA TRP A 253 1.67 -11.38 12.39
C TRP A 253 0.74 -10.25 11.92
N ALA A 254 -0.17 -10.51 10.97
CA ALA A 254 -1.12 -9.55 10.44
C ALA A 254 -2.47 -9.55 11.17
N ALA A 255 -2.72 -10.51 12.07
CA ALA A 255 -4.04 -10.72 12.67
C ALA A 255 -4.58 -9.49 13.43
N ASP A 256 -3.72 -8.76 14.16
CA ASP A 256 -4.13 -7.53 14.88
C ASP A 256 -4.52 -6.40 13.90
N TYR A 257 -3.80 -6.27 12.78
CA TYR A 257 -4.10 -5.23 11.77
C TYR A 257 -5.39 -5.54 11.02
N ILE A 258 -5.65 -6.81 10.74
CA ILE A 258 -6.93 -7.28 10.19
C ILE A 258 -8.06 -6.93 11.16
N ALA A 259 -7.96 -7.31 12.43
CA ALA A 259 -8.98 -7.04 13.43
C ALA A 259 -9.25 -5.54 13.64
N ARG A 260 -8.22 -4.69 13.56
CA ARG A 260 -8.37 -3.23 13.60
C ARG A 260 -9.07 -2.69 12.35
N THR A 261 -8.73 -3.22 11.18
CA THR A 261 -9.38 -2.83 9.92
C THR A 261 -10.85 -3.26 9.91
N GLU A 262 -11.16 -4.46 10.42
CA GLU A 262 -12.53 -4.94 10.58
C GLU A 262 -13.35 -4.04 11.51
N ARG A 263 -12.80 -3.63 12.65
CA ARG A 263 -13.46 -2.65 13.54
C ARG A 263 -13.69 -1.31 12.84
N LEU A 264 -12.70 -0.80 12.11
CA LEU A 264 -12.87 0.43 11.33
C LEU A 264 -13.98 0.29 10.26
N ASN A 265 -14.11 -0.89 9.64
CA ASN A 265 -15.21 -1.17 8.70
C ASN A 265 -16.57 -1.24 9.41
N GLU A 266 -16.64 -1.81 10.61
CA GLU A 266 -17.85 -1.86 11.44
C GLU A 266 -18.31 -0.44 11.80
N GLU A 267 -17.38 0.41 12.25
CA GLU A 267 -17.62 1.84 12.53
C GLU A 267 -18.08 2.60 11.28
N LEU A 268 -17.43 2.37 10.13
CA LEU A 268 -17.82 2.95 8.85
C LEU A 268 -19.28 2.61 8.50
N CYS A 269 -19.71 1.37 8.80
CA CYS A 269 -21.05 0.88 8.49
C CYS A 269 -22.09 1.17 9.58
N HIS A 270 -21.71 1.87 10.66
CA HIS A 270 -22.61 2.18 11.76
C HIS A 270 -23.76 3.09 11.29
N GLY A 271 -24.99 2.78 11.71
CA GLY A 271 -26.19 3.55 11.33
C GLY A 271 -26.68 3.36 9.88
N LEU A 272 -26.02 2.51 9.07
CA LEU A 272 -26.52 2.18 7.73
C LEU A 272 -27.60 1.10 7.77
N THR A 273 -28.80 1.48 7.30
CA THR A 273 -29.86 0.54 6.92
C THR A 273 -29.62 0.09 5.48
N VAL A 274 -29.43 -1.21 5.27
CA VAL A 274 -29.21 -1.86 3.97
C VAL A 274 -30.47 -2.59 3.55
#